data_AF-A0A7W7VG42-F1
#
_entry.id   AF-A0A7W7VG42-F1
#
_cell.length_a   1.000
_cell.length_b   1.000
_cell.length_c   1.000
_cell.angle_alpha   90.00
_cell.angle_beta   90.00
_cell.angle_gamma   90.00
#
_symmetry.space_group_name_H-M   'P 1'
#
loop_
_entity.id
_entity.type
_entity.pdbx_description
1 polymer ?
#
loop_
_entity_poly.entity_id
_entity_poly.type
_entity_poly.pdbx_seq_one_letter_code
_entity_poly.pdbx_strand_id
1 'polypeptide(L)'
;MTRSAPSPSHASRPASEYRAGSAPAEWGRDHEALERLRGLGAVTVPLAAGDAGTTALATAVAEAPPALVLDFVWGPVAEATFAALGRTGTDDDSAAIDYVQIGSLAGTEAALPAALLRSRRIRISGSGAGSVSKAAMIAELPEIIARFADGTFDAPYTGYPLSRVGEAWAHHGRTRAVVIPD
;
A
#
# COMPACT_ATOMS: atom_id res chain seq x y z
N MET A 1 39.64 -17.01 7.20
CA MET A 1 38.36 -17.31 7.88
C MET A 1 37.78 -16.02 8.43
N THR A 2 36.95 -15.34 7.66
CA THR A 2 36.14 -14.21 8.13
C THR A 2 34.70 -14.54 7.75
N ARG A 3 33.88 -14.75 8.78
CA ARG A 3 32.46 -15.11 8.64
C ARG A 3 31.73 -13.93 7.99
N SER A 4 31.06 -14.16 6.87
CA SER A 4 29.97 -13.29 6.42
C SER A 4 28.94 -13.21 7.53
N ALA A 5 28.73 -12.02 8.08
CA ALA A 5 27.56 -11.76 8.88
C ALA A 5 26.31 -11.85 7.98
N PRO A 6 25.20 -12.44 8.44
CA PRO A 6 23.96 -12.41 7.68
C PRO A 6 23.47 -10.95 7.60
N SER A 7 23.14 -10.48 6.39
CA SER A 7 22.45 -9.21 6.20
C SER A 7 21.17 -9.21 7.05
N PRO A 8 20.90 -8.15 7.83
CA PRO A 8 19.64 -8.05 8.56
C PRO A 8 18.53 -7.95 7.53
N SER A 9 17.73 -9.02 7.41
CA SER A 9 16.49 -8.98 6.63
C SER A 9 15.63 -7.87 7.22
N HIS A 10 15.47 -6.78 6.46
CA HIS A 10 14.50 -5.72 6.76
C HIS A 10 13.10 -6.24 6.42
N ALA A 11 12.71 -7.35 7.05
CA ALA A 11 11.38 -7.88 6.90
C ALA A 11 10.44 -6.93 7.63
N SER A 12 9.68 -6.16 6.84
CA SER A 12 8.41 -5.59 7.29
C SER A 12 7.64 -6.68 8.03
N ARG A 13 6.91 -6.35 9.10
CA ARG A 13 5.97 -7.31 9.69
C ARG A 13 5.08 -7.87 8.56
N PRO A 14 4.92 -9.20 8.45
CA PRO A 14 4.06 -9.78 7.43
C PRO A 14 2.63 -9.26 7.60
N ALA A 15 1.88 -9.11 6.50
CA ALA A 15 0.52 -8.57 6.52
C ALA A 15 -0.40 -9.33 7.48
N SER A 16 -0.14 -10.63 7.70
CA SER A 16 -0.84 -11.52 8.65
C SER A 16 -0.66 -11.14 10.12
N GLU A 17 0.36 -10.35 10.46
CA GLU A 17 0.64 -9.90 11.83
C GLU A 17 -0.07 -8.59 12.20
N TYR A 18 -0.79 -7.96 11.27
CA TYR A 18 -1.68 -6.84 11.57
C TYR A 18 -3.05 -7.40 11.94
N ARG A 19 -3.51 -7.10 13.16
CA ARG A 19 -4.87 -7.47 13.60
C ARG A 19 -5.88 -6.74 12.72
N ALA A 20 -6.75 -7.49 12.05
CA ALA A 20 -7.96 -7.00 11.40
C ALA A 20 -8.97 -6.53 12.46
N GLY A 21 -8.73 -5.35 13.04
CA GLY A 21 -9.63 -4.72 14.01
C GLY A 21 -10.46 -3.56 13.43
N SER A 22 -9.98 -2.96 12.34
CA SER A 22 -10.58 -1.79 11.70
C SER A 22 -10.64 -2.02 10.19
N ALA A 23 -11.68 -1.47 9.55
CA ALA A 23 -11.82 -1.55 8.10
C ALA A 23 -10.64 -0.84 7.41
N PRO A 24 -10.12 -1.36 6.28
CA PRO A 24 -9.03 -0.71 5.56
C PRO A 24 -9.45 0.67 5.09
N ALA A 25 -8.55 1.64 5.17
CA ALA A 25 -8.74 2.98 4.65
C ALA A 25 -7.96 3.15 3.35
N GLU A 26 -8.59 3.75 2.34
CA GLU A 26 -8.08 3.83 0.98
C GLU A 26 -8.12 5.27 0.47
N TRP A 27 -6.99 5.72 -0.08
CA TRP A 27 -6.83 7.07 -0.62
C TRP A 27 -6.51 7.00 -2.11
N GLY A 28 -7.31 7.68 -2.94
CA GLY A 28 -7.15 7.59 -4.39
C GLY A 28 -7.80 8.73 -5.17
N ARG A 29 -7.42 8.89 -6.43
CA ARG A 29 -8.03 9.89 -7.33
C ARG A 29 -9.21 9.35 -8.13
N ASP A 30 -9.30 8.03 -8.27
CA ASP A 30 -10.35 7.35 -9.01
C ASP A 30 -11.60 7.19 -8.14
N HIS A 31 -12.57 8.08 -8.32
CA HIS A 31 -13.79 8.11 -7.52
C HIS A 31 -14.63 6.84 -7.70
N GLU A 32 -14.67 6.27 -8.90
CA GLU A 32 -15.40 5.02 -9.15
C GLU A 32 -14.74 3.85 -8.40
N ALA A 33 -13.39 3.80 -8.38
CA ALA A 33 -12.67 2.82 -7.58
C ALA A 33 -13.00 2.96 -6.08
N LEU A 34 -12.96 4.19 -5.56
CA LEU A 34 -13.21 4.48 -4.16
C LEU A 34 -14.64 4.14 -3.74
N GLU A 35 -15.64 4.37 -4.59
CA GLU A 35 -17.03 3.99 -4.29
C GLU A 35 -17.22 2.47 -4.26
N ARG A 36 -16.55 1.72 -5.13
CA ARG A 36 -16.58 0.26 -5.05
C ARG A 36 -15.91 -0.27 -3.80
N LEU A 37 -14.76 0.30 -3.42
CA LEU A 37 -14.07 -0.05 -2.17
C LEU A 37 -14.93 0.28 -0.95
N ARG A 38 -15.68 1.39 -0.98
CA ARG A 38 -16.66 1.74 0.04
C ARG A 38 -17.77 0.69 0.13
N GLY A 39 -18.25 0.20 -1.00
CA GLY A 39 -19.20 -0.93 -1.06
C GLY A 39 -18.67 -2.24 -0.46
N LEU A 40 -17.34 -2.40 -0.38
CA LEU A 40 -16.67 -3.53 0.27
C LEU A 40 -16.32 -3.27 1.75
N GLY A 41 -16.76 -2.13 2.29
CA GLY A 41 -16.55 -1.76 3.69
C GLY A 41 -15.26 -0.97 3.96
N ALA A 42 -14.51 -0.56 2.93
CA ALA A 42 -13.34 0.29 3.12
C ALA A 42 -13.75 1.75 3.42
N VAL A 43 -12.98 2.42 4.29
CA VAL A 43 -13.10 3.87 4.49
C VAL A 43 -12.36 4.55 3.35
N THR A 44 -13.08 5.18 2.42
CA THR A 44 -12.43 5.78 1.24
C THR A 44 -12.41 7.30 1.31
N VAL A 45 -11.25 7.87 0.97
CA VAL A 45 -10.98 9.31 1.00
C VAL A 45 -10.41 9.74 -0.35
N PRO A 46 -11.10 10.62 -1.10
CA PRO A 46 -10.56 11.16 -2.34
C PRO A 46 -9.27 11.94 -2.12
N LEU A 47 -8.24 11.63 -2.91
CA LEU A 47 -7.06 12.48 -3.05
C LEU A 47 -7.43 13.70 -3.90
N ALA A 48 -7.92 14.73 -3.22
CA ALA A 48 -8.13 16.06 -3.82
C ALA A 48 -6.86 16.91 -3.68
N ALA A 49 -6.60 17.76 -4.66
CA ALA A 49 -5.53 18.75 -4.55
C ALA A 49 -5.95 19.87 -3.57
N GLY A 50 -4.97 20.42 -2.85
CA GLY A 50 -5.16 21.55 -1.93
C GLY A 50 -5.70 21.15 -0.56
N ASP A 51 -6.08 22.17 0.22
CA ASP A 51 -6.33 22.06 1.66
C ASP A 51 -7.51 21.12 2.02
N ALA A 52 -8.49 21.00 1.14
CA ALA A 52 -9.63 20.11 1.34
C ALA A 52 -9.21 18.63 1.41
N GLY A 53 -8.27 18.20 0.54
CA GLY A 53 -7.74 16.85 0.55
C GLY A 53 -6.91 16.55 1.80
N THR A 54 -6.05 17.50 2.19
CA THR A 54 -5.24 17.41 3.41
C THR A 54 -6.12 17.32 4.66
N THR A 55 -7.19 18.11 4.72
CA THR A 55 -8.13 18.10 5.85
C THR A 55 -8.87 16.76 5.95
N ALA A 56 -9.37 16.24 4.83
CA ALA A 56 -10.06 14.95 4.80
C ALA A 56 -9.14 13.79 5.23
N LEU A 57 -7.88 13.81 4.78
CA LEU A 57 -6.85 12.86 5.20
C LEU A 57 -6.58 12.95 6.70
N ALA A 58 -6.38 14.16 7.23
CA ALA A 58 -6.14 14.37 8.66
C ALA A 58 -7.31 13.88 9.52
N THR A 59 -8.55 14.17 9.12
CA THR A 59 -9.75 13.67 9.83
C THR A 59 -9.79 12.14 9.83
N ALA A 60 -9.61 11.50 8.67
CA ALA A 60 -9.65 10.04 8.59
C ALA A 60 -8.57 9.36 9.43
N VAL A 61 -7.34 9.90 9.43
CA VAL A 61 -6.24 9.39 10.25
C VAL A 61 -6.50 9.61 11.75
N ALA A 62 -7.13 10.71 12.14
CA ALA A 62 -7.48 10.98 13.53
C ALA A 62 -8.59 10.05 14.04
N GLU A 63 -9.59 9.74 13.21
CA GLU A 63 -10.69 8.82 13.55
C GLU A 63 -10.20 7.36 13.63
N ALA A 64 -9.28 6.96 12.74
CA ALA A 64 -8.74 5.62 12.68
C ALA A 64 -7.22 5.64 12.41
N PRO A 65 -6.38 5.79 13.45
CA PRO A 65 -4.94 5.79 13.30
C PRO A 65 -4.43 4.48 12.67
N PRO A 66 -3.71 4.52 11.54
CA PRO A 66 -3.27 3.29 10.88
C PRO A 66 -2.07 2.68 11.58
N ALA A 67 -2.08 1.35 11.74
CA ALA A 67 -0.89 0.59 12.12
C ALA A 67 0.04 0.31 10.92
N LEU A 68 -0.50 0.32 9.71
CA LEU A 68 0.19 0.06 8.44
C LEU A 68 -0.23 1.09 7.39
N VAL A 69 0.73 1.66 6.69
CA VAL A 69 0.51 2.49 5.50
C VAL A 69 1.22 1.85 4.31
N LEU A 70 0.49 1.62 3.21
CA LEU A 70 1.03 1.13 1.95
C LEU A 70 1.00 2.27 0.92
N ASP A 71 2.18 2.83 0.60
CA ASP A 71 2.26 4.04 -0.21
C ASP A 71 2.80 3.76 -1.62
N PHE A 72 1.90 3.79 -2.61
CA PHE A 72 2.23 3.69 -4.03
C PHE A 72 2.49 5.05 -4.70
N VAL A 73 2.22 6.16 -4.00
CA VAL A 73 2.09 7.50 -4.58
C VAL A 73 3.31 8.35 -4.27
N TRP A 74 3.77 8.35 -3.02
CA TRP A 74 4.87 9.17 -2.52
C TRP A 74 4.69 10.68 -2.80
N GLY A 75 5.78 11.45 -2.76
CA GLY A 75 5.75 12.87 -3.11
C GLY A 75 4.93 13.72 -2.13
N PRO A 76 4.22 14.76 -2.63
CA PRO A 76 3.37 15.62 -1.80
C PRO A 76 2.26 14.87 -1.03
N VAL A 77 1.83 13.70 -1.53
CA VAL A 77 0.82 12.86 -0.84
C VAL A 77 1.42 12.21 0.40
N ALA A 78 2.67 11.76 0.33
CA ALA A 78 3.39 11.27 1.50
C ALA A 78 3.58 12.39 2.55
N GLU A 79 3.94 13.60 2.11
CA GLU A 79 4.09 14.74 3.02
C GLU A 79 2.79 15.11 3.75
N ALA A 80 1.67 15.14 3.04
CA ALA A 80 0.35 15.33 3.64
C ALA A 80 0.01 14.21 4.64
N THR A 81 0.36 12.97 4.31
CA THR A 81 0.19 11.81 5.20
C THR A 81 1.07 11.94 6.44
N PHE A 82 2.33 12.35 6.31
CA PHE A 82 3.23 12.59 7.44
C PHE A 82 2.70 13.67 8.37
N ALA A 83 2.13 14.75 7.81
CA ALA A 83 1.49 15.79 8.60
C ALA A 83 0.28 15.26 9.37
N ALA A 84 -0.58 14.45 8.73
CA ALA A 84 -1.74 13.84 9.35
C ALA A 84 -1.38 12.82 10.45
N LEU A 85 -0.29 12.06 10.27
CA LEU A 85 0.19 11.09 11.26
C LEU A 85 0.90 11.76 12.45
N GLY A 86 1.45 12.95 12.26
CA GLY A 86 2.14 13.71 13.29
C GLY A 86 1.24 13.98 14.51
N ARG A 87 1.83 14.01 15.71
CA ARG A 87 1.12 14.40 16.94
C ARG A 87 1.46 15.80 17.37
N THR A 88 0.46 16.48 17.94
CA THR A 88 0.61 17.77 18.61
C THR A 88 0.40 17.69 20.14
N GLY A 89 0.08 16.51 20.71
CA GLY A 89 -0.25 16.32 22.14
C GLY A 89 0.58 15.25 22.87
N THR A 90 0.41 15.17 24.20
CA THR A 90 1.12 14.27 25.13
C THR A 90 0.45 12.91 25.36
N ASP A 91 -0.59 12.56 24.61
CA ASP A 91 -1.28 11.27 24.79
C ASP A 91 -0.38 10.07 24.50
N ASP A 92 -0.43 9.10 25.40
CA ASP A 92 0.46 7.93 25.52
C ASP A 92 0.13 6.81 24.52
N ASP A 93 -0.38 7.18 23.33
CA ASP A 93 -0.70 6.20 22.31
C ASP A 93 0.59 5.66 21.68
N SER A 94 1.08 4.56 22.24
CA SER A 94 2.34 3.89 21.87
C SER A 94 2.24 3.07 20.58
N ALA A 95 1.08 3.07 19.90
CA ALA A 95 0.86 2.27 18.71
C ALA A 95 1.93 2.57 17.63
N ALA A 96 2.66 1.53 17.26
CA ALA A 96 3.68 1.61 16.23
C ALA A 96 3.03 1.70 14.85
N ILE A 97 3.58 2.56 13.98
CA ILE A 97 3.14 2.71 12.60
C ILE A 97 4.23 2.18 11.68
N ASP A 98 3.85 1.25 10.81
CA ASP A 98 4.71 0.72 9.77
C ASP A 98 4.34 1.37 8.43
N TYR A 99 5.19 2.26 7.93
CA TYR A 99 5.02 2.94 6.65
C TYR A 99 5.87 2.24 5.58
N VAL A 100 5.21 1.66 4.58
CA VAL A 100 5.87 0.94 3.48
C VAL A 100 5.75 1.79 2.22
N GLN A 101 6.88 2.37 1.80
CA GLN A 101 7.00 3.05 0.51
C GLN A 101 7.14 1.98 -0.58
N ILE A 102 6.25 1.99 -1.57
CA ILE A 102 6.17 1.00 -2.65
C ILE A 102 6.42 1.67 -4.01
N GLY A 103 5.80 2.84 -4.23
CA GLY A 103 5.81 3.52 -5.52
C GLY A 103 6.07 5.01 -5.39
N SER A 104 6.17 5.69 -6.54
CA SER A 104 6.52 7.11 -6.63
C SER A 104 5.70 7.84 -7.70
N LEU A 105 4.40 7.49 -7.83
CA LEU A 105 3.52 7.99 -8.89
C LEU A 105 3.35 9.53 -8.90
N ALA A 106 3.51 10.20 -7.76
CA ALA A 106 3.35 11.65 -7.61
C ALA A 106 4.67 12.40 -7.34
N GLY A 107 5.81 11.70 -7.38
CA GLY A 107 7.12 12.31 -7.16
C GLY A 107 8.11 11.32 -6.56
N THR A 108 9.41 11.54 -6.81
CA THR A 108 10.49 10.68 -6.32
C THR A 108 11.01 11.10 -4.94
N GLU A 109 10.68 12.31 -4.48
CA GLU A 109 11.15 12.90 -3.24
C GLU A 109 9.98 13.34 -2.37
N ALA A 110 10.13 13.21 -1.05
CA ALA A 110 9.19 13.73 -0.06
C ALA A 110 9.98 14.14 1.20
N ALA A 111 9.65 15.30 1.76
CA ALA A 111 10.23 15.79 3.00
C ALA A 111 9.68 15.03 4.21
N LEU A 112 10.56 14.36 4.96
CA LEU A 112 10.21 13.67 6.19
C LEU A 112 10.46 14.57 7.41
N PRO A 113 9.43 15.05 8.12
CA PRO A 113 9.62 15.96 9.25
C PRO A 113 10.24 15.24 10.46
N ALA A 114 11.33 15.79 11.01
CA ALA A 114 11.92 15.26 12.25
C ALA A 114 10.93 15.23 13.43
N ALA A 115 9.94 16.14 13.44
CA ALA A 115 8.87 16.18 14.43
C ALA A 115 8.00 14.91 14.39
N LEU A 116 7.75 14.33 13.21
CA LEU A 116 7.03 13.06 13.10
C LEU A 116 7.81 11.93 13.77
N LEU A 117 9.10 11.81 13.47
CA LEU A 117 9.98 10.78 14.04
C LEU A 117 10.10 10.88 15.57
N ARG A 118 10.10 12.11 16.11
CA ARG A 118 10.16 12.36 17.55
C ARG A 118 8.81 12.17 18.24
N SER A 119 7.72 12.44 17.54
CA SER A 119 6.38 12.40 18.12
C SER A 119 5.72 11.04 18.00
N ARG A 120 6.08 10.19 17.02
CA ARG A 120 5.45 8.88 16.76
C ARG A 120 6.50 7.77 16.70
N ARG A 121 6.13 6.58 17.20
CA ARG A 121 6.89 5.35 16.93
C ARG A 121 6.59 4.87 15.51
N ILE A 122 7.23 5.48 14.52
CA ILE A 122 7.07 5.15 13.10
C ILE A 122 8.30 4.44 12.55
N ARG A 123 8.09 3.41 11.74
CA ARG A 123 9.10 2.72 10.93
C ARG A 123 8.80 2.97 9.46
N ILE A 124 9.74 3.55 8.72
CA ILE A 124 9.61 3.75 7.28
C ILE A 124 10.52 2.76 6.56
N SER A 125 9.98 2.00 5.62
CA SER A 125 10.70 0.97 4.85
C SER A 125 10.33 1.01 3.38
N GLY A 126 11.28 0.66 2.50
CA GLY A 126 11.05 0.55 1.06
C GLY A 126 10.72 -0.87 0.60
N SER A 127 9.75 -0.98 -0.30
CA SER A 127 9.33 -2.19 -1.00
C SER A 127 9.63 -2.02 -2.49
N GLY A 128 10.90 -2.24 -2.85
CA GLY A 128 11.40 -2.15 -4.22
C GLY A 128 11.93 -3.48 -4.75
N ALA A 129 12.49 -3.43 -5.96
CA ALA A 129 13.17 -4.58 -6.55
C ALA A 129 14.27 -5.09 -5.61
N GLY A 130 14.14 -6.33 -5.12
CA GLY A 130 15.08 -6.95 -4.19
C GLY A 130 14.71 -6.87 -2.71
N SER A 131 13.61 -6.22 -2.31
CA SER A 131 13.17 -6.15 -0.90
C SER A 131 12.77 -7.52 -0.31
N VAL A 132 12.43 -8.49 -1.16
CA VAL A 132 12.16 -9.88 -0.77
C VAL A 132 13.01 -10.80 -1.63
N SER A 133 13.66 -11.80 -1.01
CA SER A 133 14.46 -12.76 -1.76
C SER A 133 13.57 -13.58 -2.70
N LYS A 134 14.10 -13.96 -3.88
CA LYS A 134 13.40 -14.84 -4.81
C LYS A 134 12.94 -16.15 -4.16
N ALA A 135 13.76 -16.71 -3.27
CA ALA A 135 13.44 -17.92 -2.53
C ALA A 135 12.23 -17.72 -1.59
N ALA A 136 12.19 -16.59 -0.87
CA ALA A 136 11.05 -16.24 -0.03
C ALA A 136 9.78 -16.02 -0.86
N MET A 137 9.86 -15.30 -1.99
CA MET A 137 8.71 -15.15 -2.89
C MET A 137 8.18 -16.49 -3.38
N ILE A 138 9.05 -17.41 -3.80
CA ILE A 138 8.66 -18.75 -4.28
C ILE A 138 8.01 -19.56 -3.15
N ALA A 139 8.48 -19.41 -1.91
CA ALA A 139 7.92 -20.12 -0.75
C ALA A 139 6.46 -19.72 -0.44
N GLU A 140 6.06 -18.48 -0.74
CA GLU A 140 4.68 -17.99 -0.54
C GLU A 140 3.71 -18.40 -1.65
N LEU A 141 4.21 -18.71 -2.86
CA LEU A 141 3.36 -19.02 -4.03
C LEU A 141 2.34 -20.14 -3.79
N PRO A 142 2.67 -21.27 -3.15
CA PRO A 142 1.71 -22.35 -2.95
C PRO A 142 0.47 -21.92 -2.16
N GLU A 143 0.64 -21.12 -1.10
CA GLU A 143 -0.49 -20.63 -0.31
C GLU A 143 -1.34 -19.67 -1.14
N ILE A 144 -0.70 -18.72 -1.85
CA ILE A 144 -1.42 -17.76 -2.71
C ILE A 144 -2.22 -18.49 -3.79
N ILE A 145 -1.63 -19.50 -4.45
CA ILE A 145 -2.32 -20.32 -5.46
C ILE A 145 -3.50 -21.07 -4.84
N ALA A 146 -3.33 -21.63 -3.64
CA ALA A 146 -4.43 -22.31 -2.95
C ALA A 146 -5.61 -21.36 -2.66
N ARG A 147 -5.34 -20.11 -2.30
CA ARG A 147 -6.38 -19.08 -2.10
C ARG A 147 -7.13 -18.69 -3.37
N PHE A 148 -6.46 -18.73 -4.52
CA PHE A 148 -7.17 -18.59 -5.80
C PHE A 148 -7.99 -19.85 -6.12
N ALA A 149 -7.46 -21.03 -5.85
CA ALA A 149 -8.13 -22.30 -6.13
C ALA A 149 -9.38 -22.53 -5.27
N ASP A 150 -9.37 -22.09 -4.01
CA ASP A 150 -10.52 -22.19 -3.09
C ASP A 150 -11.51 -21.01 -3.21
N GLY A 151 -11.22 -20.04 -4.08
CA GLY A 151 -12.06 -18.88 -4.32
C GLY A 151 -11.97 -17.79 -3.24
N THR A 152 -11.06 -17.91 -2.26
CA THR A 152 -10.78 -16.84 -1.29
C THR A 152 -10.31 -15.59 -2.01
N PHE A 153 -9.47 -15.74 -3.04
CA PHE A 153 -9.02 -14.66 -3.91
C PHE A 153 -9.67 -14.78 -5.28
N ASP A 154 -10.29 -13.68 -5.71
CA ASP A 154 -10.77 -13.49 -7.07
C ASP A 154 -9.92 -12.41 -7.75
N ALA A 155 -9.46 -12.69 -8.97
CA ALA A 155 -8.66 -11.77 -9.79
C ALA A 155 -9.26 -11.71 -11.20
N PRO A 156 -10.30 -10.88 -11.40
CA PRO A 156 -10.93 -10.75 -12.70
C PRO A 156 -9.95 -10.19 -13.73
N TYR A 157 -9.95 -10.78 -14.92
CA TYR A 157 -9.07 -10.41 -16.02
C TYR A 157 -9.82 -10.32 -17.34
N THR A 158 -9.27 -9.56 -18.28
CA THR A 158 -9.73 -9.53 -19.67
C THR A 158 -8.77 -10.34 -20.51
N GLY A 159 -9.25 -11.48 -21.02
CA GLY A 159 -8.48 -12.36 -21.89
C GLY A 159 -8.40 -11.82 -23.32
N TYR A 160 -7.20 -11.81 -23.88
CA TYR A 160 -6.95 -11.52 -25.28
C TYR A 160 -6.18 -12.69 -25.91
N PRO A 161 -6.64 -13.26 -27.04
CA PRO A 161 -5.86 -14.30 -27.73
C PRO A 161 -4.53 -13.72 -28.21
N LEU A 162 -3.50 -14.56 -28.31
CA LEU A 162 -2.16 -14.15 -28.71
C LEU A 162 -2.15 -13.42 -30.06
N SER A 163 -2.97 -13.88 -31.00
CA SER A 163 -3.22 -13.23 -32.30
C SER A 163 -3.71 -11.78 -32.20
N ARG A 164 -4.25 -11.35 -31.05
CA ARG A 164 -4.75 -10.00 -30.76
C ARG A 164 -3.95 -9.30 -29.67
N VAL A 165 -2.67 -9.63 -29.52
CA VAL A 165 -1.80 -8.98 -28.53
C VAL A 165 -1.83 -7.45 -28.63
N GLY A 166 -1.97 -6.87 -29.83
CA GLY A 166 -2.11 -5.42 -30.00
C GLY A 166 -3.31 -4.82 -29.25
N GLU A 167 -4.45 -5.52 -29.21
CA GLU A 167 -5.63 -5.11 -28.44
C GLU A 167 -5.36 -5.19 -26.93
N ALA A 168 -4.63 -6.22 -26.48
CA ALA A 168 -4.25 -6.37 -25.08
C ALA A 168 -3.37 -5.21 -24.59
N TRP A 169 -2.43 -4.73 -25.42
CA TRP A 169 -1.56 -3.60 -25.09
C TRP A 169 -2.30 -2.26 -25.06
N ALA A 170 -3.37 -2.13 -25.85
CA ALA A 170 -4.23 -0.96 -25.88
C ALA A 170 -5.33 -0.99 -24.78
N HIS A 171 -5.35 -2.02 -23.93
CA HIS A 171 -6.37 -2.15 -22.90
C HIS A 171 -6.23 -1.07 -21.82
N HIS A 172 -7.29 -0.26 -21.67
CA HIS A 172 -7.43 0.73 -20.60
C HIS A 172 -8.59 0.40 -19.65
N GLY A 173 -9.11 -0.83 -19.72
CA GLY A 173 -10.13 -1.31 -18.81
C GLY A 173 -9.60 -1.52 -17.40
N ARG A 174 -10.53 -1.83 -16.49
CA ARG A 174 -10.26 -1.87 -15.05
C ARG A 174 -9.69 -3.21 -14.56
N THR A 175 -9.77 -4.23 -15.40
CA THR A 175 -9.25 -5.58 -15.17
C THR A 175 -7.90 -5.75 -15.84
N ARG A 176 -7.10 -6.68 -15.35
CA ARG A 176 -5.80 -6.95 -15.98
C ARG A 176 -6.00 -7.57 -17.36
N ALA A 177 -5.38 -7.00 -18.39
CA ALA A 177 -5.27 -7.67 -19.68
C ALA A 177 -4.32 -8.87 -19.55
N VAL A 178 -4.80 -10.05 -19.96
CA VAL A 178 -4.04 -11.31 -19.94
C VAL A 178 -4.04 -11.89 -21.34
N VAL A 179 -2.85 -12.16 -21.87
CA VAL A 179 -2.69 -12.84 -23.15
C VAL A 179 -2.84 -14.33 -22.93
N ILE A 180 -3.75 -14.96 -23.65
CA ILE A 180 -4.04 -16.39 -23.61
C ILE A 180 -3.63 -17.04 -24.95
N PRO A 181 -3.36 -18.37 -24.96
CA PRO A 181 -3.19 -19.10 -26.22
C PRO A 181 -4.39 -18.90 -27.15
N ASP A 182 -4.15 -18.95 -28.47
CA ASP A 182 -5.21 -18.90 -29.49
C ASP A 182 -6.18 -20.10 -29.38
#